data_AF-A0A838F9X4-F1
#
_entry.id   AF-A0A838F9X4-F1
#
_cell.length_a   1.000
_cell.length_b   1.000
_cell.length_c   1.000
_cell.angle_alpha   90.00
_cell.angle_beta   90.00
_cell.angle_gamma   90.00
#
_symmetry.space_group_name_H-M   'P 1'
#
loop_
_entity.id
_entity.type
_entity.pdbx_description
1 polymer ?
#
loop_
_entity_poly.entity_id
_entity_poly.type
_entity_poly.pdbx_seq_one_letter_code
_entity_poly.pdbx_strand_id
1 'polypeptide(L)'
;MYPNLGYLFEDLFNIRLSGPFTILFAFQSFGFMMAMSFLAGAYTVYLELRRKEKRGLLQAVAKKTIVGTPASISDLLVNGVTGFILGFKLIEIFLDLKGFTDNPQEFILSSRGNLAGGVIVAALMVYLKYREKEKQRLSKPEEKTMLVWPRQMVGDITIIAAVSGLLGAKIFDSLEHLDSLVEDPIGTIFSFSGLAFYGGLIFGAIGVLYFAYRNKIPLLHMVDAAAPGLILAYGIGRIGCHVAGDGDWG
;
A
#
# COMPACT_ATOMS: atom_id res chain seq x y z
N MET A 1 8.28 16.95 19.03
CA MET A 1 7.57 16.55 17.79
C MET A 1 8.62 16.34 16.73
N TYR A 2 8.48 15.31 15.90
CA TYR A 2 9.45 14.91 14.90
C TYR A 2 8.76 14.86 13.54
N PRO A 3 9.02 15.83 12.64
CA PRO A 3 8.32 15.88 11.35
C PRO A 3 8.68 14.68 10.46
N ASN A 4 9.93 14.20 10.54
CA ASN A 4 10.40 13.02 9.83
C ASN A 4 11.11 12.03 10.78
N LEU A 5 11.33 10.83 10.28
CA LEU A 5 11.98 9.75 11.03
C LEU A 5 13.45 10.05 11.35
N GLY A 6 14.11 10.90 10.56
CA GLY A 6 15.49 11.32 10.81
C GLY A 6 15.65 12.02 12.15
N TYR A 7 14.86 13.06 12.40
CA TYR A 7 14.90 13.79 13.67
C TYR A 7 14.52 12.91 14.88
N LEU A 8 13.55 12.01 14.71
CA LEU A 8 13.19 11.04 15.74
C LEU A 8 14.37 10.13 16.09
N PHE A 9 15.07 9.64 15.07
CA PHE A 9 16.20 8.73 15.25
C PHE A 9 17.40 9.42 15.89
N GLU A 10 17.74 10.64 15.47
CA GLU A 10 18.85 11.40 16.05
C GLU A 10 18.65 11.64 17.54
N ASP A 11 17.42 11.97 17.96
CA ASP A 11 17.10 12.24 19.36
C ASP A 11 17.05 10.96 20.21
N LEU A 12 16.44 9.88 19.69
CA LEU A 12 16.33 8.61 20.41
C LEU A 12 17.69 7.95 20.69
N PHE A 13 18.62 8.04 19.73
CA PHE A 13 19.92 7.38 19.82
C PHE A 13 21.06 8.34 20.16
N ASN A 14 20.80 9.65 20.21
CA ASN A 14 21.78 10.70 20.41
C ASN A 14 22.97 10.61 19.41
N ILE A 15 22.66 10.30 18.14
CA ILE A 15 23.63 10.12 17.04
C ILE A 15 23.23 11.04 15.89
N ARG A 16 24.17 11.77 15.29
CA ARG A 16 23.93 12.51 14.04
C ARG A 16 23.95 11.58 12.85
N LEU A 17 22.85 11.56 12.10
CA LEU A 17 22.73 10.74 10.90
C LEU A 17 23.65 11.28 9.81
N SER A 18 24.37 10.38 9.15
CA SER A 18 25.28 10.70 8.07
C SER A 18 25.32 9.59 7.02
N GLY A 19 25.80 9.92 5.82
CA GLY A 19 25.87 9.00 4.70
C GLY A 19 24.48 8.42 4.34
N PRO A 20 24.35 7.10 4.15
CA PRO A 20 23.11 6.48 3.63
C PRO A 20 21.92 6.59 4.60
N PHE A 21 22.16 6.80 5.90
CA PHE A 21 21.08 6.90 6.88
C PHE A 21 20.31 8.22 6.83
N THR A 22 20.81 9.23 6.10
CA THR A 22 20.11 10.50 5.86
C THR A 22 18.77 10.30 5.13
N ILE A 23 18.57 9.15 4.48
CA ILE A 23 17.29 8.76 3.89
C ILE A 23 16.12 8.80 4.88
N LEU A 24 16.38 8.64 6.19
CA LEU A 24 15.35 8.72 7.22
C LEU A 24 14.68 10.10 7.28
N PHE A 25 15.37 11.17 6.86
CA PHE A 25 14.77 12.50 6.78
C PHE A 25 13.75 12.64 5.65
N ALA A 26 13.80 11.78 4.62
CA ALA A 26 12.84 11.77 3.52
C ALA A 26 11.48 11.17 3.94
N PHE A 27 11.44 10.35 4.99
CA PHE A 27 10.23 9.69 5.46
C PHE A 27 9.53 10.52 6.53
N GLN A 28 8.38 11.10 6.18
CA GLN A 28 7.55 11.84 7.13
C GLN A 28 7.00 10.91 8.22
N SER A 29 7.02 11.37 9.47
CA SER A 29 6.56 10.59 10.62
C SER A 29 5.07 10.26 10.52
N PHE A 30 4.25 11.18 10.01
CA PHE A 30 2.83 10.94 9.76
C PHE A 30 2.63 9.79 8.75
N GLY A 31 3.34 9.83 7.63
CA GLY A 31 3.27 8.78 6.60
C GLY A 31 3.72 7.41 7.12
N PHE A 32 4.76 7.37 7.94
CA PHE A 32 5.19 6.15 8.62
C PHE A 32 4.11 5.59 9.56
N MET A 33 3.52 6.45 10.39
CA MET A 33 2.45 6.05 11.31
C MET A 33 1.18 5.62 10.57
N MET A 34 0.87 6.26 9.44
CA MET A 34 -0.19 5.80 8.54
C MET A 34 0.10 4.40 8.00
N ALA A 35 1.32 4.11 7.54
CA ALA A 35 1.68 2.77 7.10
C ALA A 35 1.52 1.74 8.24
N MET A 36 1.93 2.10 9.46
CA MET A 36 1.75 1.26 10.64
C MET A 36 0.26 1.04 10.98
N SER A 37 -0.61 2.02 10.73
CA SER A 37 -2.06 1.89 10.96
C SER A 37 -2.69 0.86 10.01
N PHE A 38 -2.28 0.83 8.74
CA PHE A 38 -2.69 -0.19 7.78
C PHE A 38 -2.21 -1.59 8.20
N LEU A 39 -0.95 -1.72 8.63
CA LEU A 39 -0.40 -3.01 9.09
C LEU A 39 -1.11 -3.52 10.33
N ALA A 40 -1.33 -2.64 11.32
CA ALA A 40 -2.04 -2.98 12.55
C ALA A 40 -3.50 -3.35 12.27
N GLY A 41 -4.19 -2.59 11.42
CA GLY A 41 -5.55 -2.89 10.98
C GLY A 41 -5.64 -4.24 10.27
N ALA A 42 -4.76 -4.49 9.30
CA ALA A 42 -4.69 -5.76 8.58
C ALA A 42 -4.41 -6.94 9.52
N TYR A 43 -3.46 -6.78 10.44
CA TYR A 43 -3.13 -7.81 11.42
C TYR A 43 -4.31 -8.12 12.35
N THR A 44 -5.01 -7.10 12.84
CA THR A 44 -6.20 -7.30 13.67
C THR A 44 -7.32 -7.99 12.91
N VAL A 45 -7.61 -7.59 11.66
CA VAL A 45 -8.59 -8.28 10.80
C VAL A 45 -8.19 -9.74 10.58
N TYR A 46 -6.91 -10.01 10.33
CA TYR A 46 -6.39 -11.37 10.21
C TYR A 46 -6.66 -12.20 11.48
N LEU A 47 -6.41 -11.63 12.66
CA LEU A 47 -6.66 -12.32 13.94
C LEU A 47 -8.16 -12.55 14.16
N GLU A 48 -9.01 -11.59 13.81
CA GLU A 48 -10.46 -11.71 13.99
C GLU A 48 -11.09 -12.73 13.03
N LEU A 49 -10.70 -12.71 11.76
CA LEU A 49 -11.06 -13.76 10.82
C LEU A 49 -10.55 -15.12 11.32
N ARG A 50 -9.40 -15.17 12.03
CA ARG A 50 -8.97 -16.41 12.71
C ARG A 50 -9.92 -16.92 13.73
N ARG A 51 -10.32 -16.01 14.59
CA ARG A 51 -11.16 -16.33 15.71
C ARG A 51 -12.49 -16.86 15.19
N LYS A 52 -13.03 -16.25 14.15
CA LYS A 52 -14.28 -16.66 13.49
C LYS A 52 -14.18 -17.97 12.73
N GLU A 53 -13.09 -18.20 11.99
CA GLU A 53 -12.80 -19.49 11.34
C GLU A 53 -12.75 -20.63 12.36
N LYS A 54 -12.01 -20.46 13.46
CA LYS A 54 -11.92 -21.46 14.55
C LYS A 54 -13.26 -21.75 15.23
N ARG A 55 -14.20 -20.79 15.19
CA ARG A 55 -15.55 -20.92 15.75
C ARG A 55 -16.55 -21.49 14.74
N GLY A 56 -16.12 -21.85 13.53
CA GLY A 56 -16.99 -22.37 12.47
C GLY A 56 -17.93 -21.33 11.85
N LEU A 57 -17.70 -20.03 12.12
CA LEU A 57 -18.53 -18.93 11.61
C LEU A 57 -18.17 -18.55 10.17
N LEU A 58 -17.01 -19.00 9.68
CA LEU A 58 -16.50 -18.73 8.35
C LEU A 58 -16.11 -20.04 7.68
N GLN A 59 -16.34 -20.12 6.37
CA GLN A 59 -16.03 -21.28 5.55
C GLN A 59 -15.00 -20.91 4.49
N ALA A 60 -14.18 -21.88 4.11
CA ALA A 60 -13.27 -21.72 2.97
C ALA A 60 -14.06 -21.72 1.66
N VAL A 61 -13.61 -20.91 0.72
CA VAL A 61 -14.20 -20.84 -0.62
C VAL A 61 -13.31 -21.62 -1.58
N ALA A 62 -13.92 -22.57 -2.30
CA ALA A 62 -13.27 -23.28 -3.38
C ALA A 62 -12.97 -22.32 -4.53
N LYS A 63 -11.69 -22.03 -4.78
CA LYS A 63 -11.22 -21.21 -5.89
C LYS A 63 -10.42 -22.08 -6.85
N LYS A 64 -10.83 -22.12 -8.12
CA LYS A 64 -10.08 -22.82 -9.17
C LYS A 64 -8.86 -21.98 -9.51
N THR A 65 -7.67 -22.55 -9.32
CA THR A 65 -6.41 -21.92 -9.69
C THR A 65 -5.66 -22.86 -10.62
N ILE A 66 -5.24 -22.36 -11.78
CA ILE A 66 -4.40 -23.12 -12.71
C ILE A 66 -2.97 -23.08 -12.16
N VAL A 67 -2.44 -24.23 -11.76
CA VAL A 67 -1.08 -24.34 -11.22
C VAL A 67 -0.18 -24.96 -12.28
N GLY A 68 1.05 -24.43 -12.41
CA GLY A 68 2.06 -24.99 -13.29
C GLY A 68 2.10 -24.45 -14.72
N THR A 69 1.44 -23.32 -15.01
CA THR A 69 1.61 -22.61 -16.28
C THR A 69 3.02 -22.02 -16.39
N PRO A 70 3.64 -22.01 -17.59
CA PRO A 70 4.88 -21.26 -17.81
C PRO A 70 4.68 -19.76 -17.52
N ALA A 71 5.78 -19.02 -17.39
CA ALA A 71 5.70 -17.56 -17.28
C ALA A 71 5.01 -17.00 -18.53
N SER A 72 3.86 -16.34 -18.33
CA SER A 72 3.19 -15.66 -19.42
C SER A 72 4.06 -14.50 -19.92
N ILE A 73 4.00 -14.18 -21.21
CA ILE A 73 4.64 -12.98 -21.77
C ILE A 73 4.15 -11.73 -21.01
N SER A 74 2.87 -11.68 -20.64
CA SER A 74 2.32 -10.60 -19.82
C SER A 74 2.98 -10.52 -18.45
N ASP A 75 3.23 -11.66 -17.79
CA ASP A 75 3.86 -11.70 -16.48
C ASP A 75 5.29 -11.15 -16.56
N LEU A 76 6.03 -11.57 -17.59
CA LEU A 76 7.40 -11.12 -17.81
C LEU A 76 7.44 -9.63 -18.15
N LEU A 77 6.56 -9.14 -19.01
CA LEU A 77 6.46 -7.73 -19.36
C LEU A 77 6.11 -6.86 -18.14
N VAL A 78 5.11 -7.23 -17.35
CA VAL A 78 4.72 -6.48 -16.14
C VAL A 78 5.87 -6.44 -15.13
N ASN A 79 6.58 -7.56 -14.94
CA ASN A 79 7.74 -7.58 -14.05
C ASN A 79 8.92 -6.79 -14.61
N GLY A 80 9.15 -6.80 -15.91
CA GLY A 80 10.18 -6.02 -16.58
C GLY A 80 9.92 -4.52 -16.50
N VAL A 81 8.69 -4.07 -16.80
CA VAL A 81 8.30 -2.65 -16.69
C VAL A 81 8.36 -2.19 -15.24
N THR A 82 7.82 -2.98 -14.31
CA THR A 82 7.91 -2.68 -12.87
C THR A 82 9.37 -2.58 -12.42
N GLY A 83 10.20 -3.55 -12.81
CA GLY A 83 11.63 -3.53 -12.49
C GLY A 83 12.37 -2.36 -13.11
N PHE A 84 12.00 -1.95 -14.32
CA PHE A 84 12.56 -0.76 -14.95
C PHE A 84 12.23 0.49 -14.16
N ILE A 85 10.96 0.72 -13.84
CA ILE A 85 10.52 1.91 -13.08
C ILE A 85 11.20 1.95 -11.70
N LEU A 86 11.23 0.82 -11.00
CA LEU A 86 11.89 0.71 -9.70
C LEU A 86 13.39 0.96 -9.80
N GLY A 87 14.09 0.31 -10.73
CA GLY A 87 15.53 0.52 -10.91
C GLY A 87 15.86 1.94 -11.38
N PHE A 88 15.06 2.51 -12.26
CA PHE A 88 15.22 3.86 -12.78
C PHE A 88 15.15 4.90 -11.67
N LYS A 89 14.24 4.74 -10.70
CA LYS A 89 14.09 5.66 -9.58
C LYS A 89 14.99 5.33 -8.39
N LEU A 90 15.01 4.09 -7.91
CA LEU A 90 15.72 3.71 -6.69
C LEU A 90 17.23 3.87 -6.83
N ILE A 91 17.79 3.57 -8.00
CA ILE A 91 19.24 3.77 -8.23
C ILE A 91 19.56 5.27 -8.26
N GLU A 92 18.70 6.11 -8.83
CA GLU A 92 18.89 7.57 -8.82
C GLU A 92 18.78 8.15 -7.40
N ILE A 93 17.83 7.66 -6.59
CA ILE A 93 17.71 8.03 -5.17
C ILE A 93 18.99 7.67 -4.40
N PHE A 94 19.57 6.52 -4.68
CA PHE A 94 20.81 6.09 -4.02
C PHE A 94 22.01 6.97 -4.41
N LEU A 95 22.07 7.44 -5.66
CA LEU A 95 23.15 8.29 -6.16
C LEU A 95 22.99 9.76 -5.75
N ASP A 96 21.76 10.27 -5.67
CA ASP A 96 21.43 11.63 -5.27
C ASP A 96 20.48 11.64 -4.06
N LEU A 97 20.99 11.08 -2.96
CA LEU A 97 20.23 10.96 -1.73
C LEU A 97 19.87 12.32 -1.13
N LYS A 98 20.74 13.31 -1.32
CA LYS A 98 20.49 14.68 -0.86
C LYS A 98 19.32 15.30 -1.61
N GLY A 99 19.32 15.26 -2.94
CA GLY A 99 18.22 15.78 -3.75
C GLY A 99 16.89 15.09 -3.44
N PHE A 100 16.90 13.78 -3.18
CA PHE A 100 15.71 13.06 -2.74
C PHE A 100 15.23 13.48 -1.36
N THR A 101 16.15 13.69 -0.41
CA THR A 101 15.80 14.07 0.98
C THR A 101 15.27 15.49 1.07
N ASP A 102 15.79 16.41 0.25
CA ASP A 102 15.39 17.82 0.24
C ASP A 102 13.97 18.00 -0.32
N ASN A 103 13.61 17.29 -1.40
CA ASN A 103 12.24 17.31 -1.95
C ASN A 103 11.80 15.94 -2.52
N PRO A 104 11.34 15.01 -1.66
CA PRO A 104 10.98 13.65 -2.09
C PRO A 104 9.87 13.61 -3.14
N GLN A 105 8.86 14.49 -3.02
CA GLN A 105 7.70 14.50 -3.90
C GLN A 105 8.07 14.90 -5.32
N GLU A 106 8.77 16.04 -5.47
CA GLU A 106 9.24 16.50 -6.78
C GLU A 106 10.21 15.50 -7.41
N PHE A 107 11.10 14.91 -6.60
CA PHE A 107 12.05 13.92 -7.08
C PHE A 107 11.36 12.67 -7.66
N ILE A 108 10.34 12.14 -6.97
CA ILE A 108 9.59 10.97 -7.41
C ILE A 108 8.82 11.28 -8.71
N LEU A 109 8.19 12.46 -8.80
CA LEU A 109 7.38 12.86 -9.96
C LEU A 109 8.21 13.33 -11.17
N SER A 110 9.47 13.70 -10.96
CA SER A 110 10.35 14.14 -12.04
C SER A 110 10.57 13.05 -13.10
N SER A 111 10.98 13.44 -14.30
CA SER A 111 11.47 12.50 -15.32
C SER A 111 12.91 12.01 -15.06
N ARG A 112 13.57 12.49 -14.00
CA ARG A 112 14.94 12.14 -13.65
C ARG A 112 15.03 10.69 -13.15
N GLY A 113 16.05 9.98 -13.59
CA GLY A 113 16.34 8.62 -13.14
C GLY A 113 17.54 8.01 -13.85
N ASN A 114 17.88 6.80 -13.43
CA ASN A 114 19.05 6.06 -13.91
C ASN A 114 18.64 4.97 -14.91
N LEU A 115 18.85 5.23 -16.20
CA LEU A 115 18.49 4.28 -17.27
C LEU A 115 19.17 2.92 -17.12
N ALA A 116 20.46 2.90 -16.78
CA ALA A 116 21.21 1.65 -16.61
C ALA A 116 20.67 0.85 -15.42
N GLY A 117 20.40 1.52 -14.30
CA GLY A 117 19.75 0.95 -13.12
C GLY A 117 18.38 0.35 -13.46
N GLY A 118 17.58 1.08 -14.24
CA GLY A 118 16.30 0.58 -14.75
C GLY A 118 16.45 -0.72 -15.54
N VAL A 119 17.35 -0.75 -16.54
CA VAL A 119 17.57 -1.95 -17.37
C VAL A 119 18.07 -3.14 -16.54
N ILE A 120 19.00 -2.92 -15.62
CA ILE A 120 19.58 -3.98 -14.78
C ILE A 120 18.50 -4.60 -13.87
N VAL A 121 17.71 -3.76 -13.18
CA VAL A 121 16.66 -4.25 -12.28
C VAL A 121 15.52 -4.89 -13.06
N ALA A 122 15.16 -4.37 -14.24
CA ALA A 122 14.20 -5.00 -15.14
C ALA A 122 14.64 -6.42 -15.53
N ALA A 123 15.89 -6.58 -16.00
CA ALA A 123 16.43 -7.87 -16.37
C ALA A 123 16.45 -8.85 -15.18
N LEU A 124 16.83 -8.36 -13.99
CA LEU A 124 16.81 -9.14 -12.76
C LEU A 124 15.39 -9.60 -12.40
N MET A 125 14.39 -8.71 -12.43
CA MET A 125 13.00 -9.06 -12.10
C MET A 125 12.39 -10.05 -13.11
N VAL A 126 12.65 -9.86 -14.41
CA VAL A 126 12.25 -10.82 -15.45
C VAL A 126 12.89 -12.18 -15.20
N TYR A 127 14.18 -12.22 -14.93
CA TYR A 127 14.90 -13.46 -14.65
C TYR A 127 14.38 -14.17 -13.39
N LEU A 128 14.17 -13.43 -12.30
CA LEU A 128 13.62 -13.97 -11.06
C LEU A 128 12.21 -14.53 -11.29
N LYS A 129 11.37 -13.80 -12.03
CA LYS A 129 10.00 -14.24 -12.33
C LYS A 129 9.97 -15.47 -13.22
N TYR A 130 10.81 -15.51 -14.24
CA TYR A 130 10.99 -16.67 -15.10
C TYR A 130 11.43 -17.89 -14.29
N ARG A 131 12.45 -17.73 -13.44
CA ARG A 131 12.97 -18.81 -12.59
C ARG A 131 11.94 -19.31 -11.58
N GLU A 132 11.14 -18.41 -11.00
CA GLU A 132 10.04 -18.78 -10.09
C GLU A 132 9.01 -19.66 -10.81
N LYS A 133 8.54 -19.22 -11.98
CA LYS A 133 7.53 -19.94 -12.77
C LYS A 133 8.08 -21.27 -13.31
N GLU A 134 9.33 -21.32 -13.74
CA GLU A 134 9.95 -22.55 -14.22
C GLU A 134 10.12 -23.58 -13.09
N LYS A 135 10.43 -23.13 -11.86
CA LYS A 135 10.44 -24.01 -10.67
C LYS A 135 9.06 -24.58 -10.33
N GLN A 136 8.00 -23.82 -10.60
CA GLN A 136 6.61 -24.22 -10.32
C GLN A 136 5.93 -24.91 -11.50
N ARG A 137 6.63 -25.03 -12.64
CA ARG A 137 6.10 -25.58 -13.89
C ARG A 137 5.77 -27.06 -13.71
N LEU A 138 4.54 -27.43 -14.04
CA LEU A 138 4.11 -28.82 -14.10
C LEU A 138 4.15 -29.28 -15.57
N SER A 139 4.34 -30.59 -15.78
CA SER A 139 4.35 -31.20 -17.12
C SER A 139 3.03 -31.01 -17.86
N LYS A 140 1.92 -30.91 -17.12
CA LYS A 140 0.62 -30.42 -17.58
C LYS A 140 0.07 -29.45 -16.54
N PRO A 141 -0.37 -28.24 -16.94
CA PRO A 141 -1.08 -27.35 -16.02
C PRO A 141 -2.33 -28.06 -15.48
N GLU A 142 -2.45 -28.11 -14.15
CA GLU A 142 -3.59 -28.74 -13.48
C GLU A 142 -4.47 -27.66 -12.86
N GLU A 143 -5.79 -27.74 -13.11
CA GLU A 143 -6.76 -26.99 -12.33
C GLU A 143 -6.84 -27.58 -10.92
N LYS A 144 -6.20 -26.92 -9.95
CA LYS A 144 -6.34 -27.28 -8.54
C LYS A 144 -7.40 -26.41 -7.91
N THR A 145 -8.44 -27.05 -7.37
CA THR A 145 -9.40 -26.39 -6.51
C THR A 145 -8.73 -26.17 -5.16
N MET A 146 -8.26 -24.95 -4.91
CA MET A 146 -7.69 -24.59 -3.61
C MET A 146 -8.79 -24.01 -2.73
N LEU A 147 -8.86 -24.50 -1.49
CA LEU A 147 -9.71 -23.91 -0.46
C LEU A 147 -9.02 -22.65 0.06
N VAL A 148 -9.58 -21.49 -0.26
CA VAL A 148 -9.08 -20.19 0.19
C VAL A 148 -9.90 -19.72 1.38
N TRP A 149 -9.22 -19.45 2.50
CA TRP A 149 -9.84 -18.95 3.71
C TRP A 149 -9.95 -17.42 3.71
N PRO A 150 -11.00 -16.83 4.30
CA PRO A 150 -11.15 -15.37 4.39
C PRO A 150 -9.90 -14.64 4.89
N ARG A 151 -9.22 -15.17 5.91
CA ARG A 151 -7.94 -14.63 6.39
C ARG A 151 -6.86 -14.51 5.30
N GLN A 152 -6.76 -15.46 4.38
CA GLN A 152 -5.73 -15.44 3.35
C GLN A 152 -5.92 -14.27 2.37
N MET A 153 -7.13 -13.71 2.33
CA MET A 153 -7.49 -12.57 1.49
C MET A 153 -7.30 -11.22 2.21
N VAL A 154 -6.74 -11.18 3.43
CA VAL A 154 -6.53 -9.93 4.17
C VAL A 154 -5.62 -8.95 3.41
N GLY A 155 -4.59 -9.45 2.72
CA GLY A 155 -3.75 -8.59 1.86
C GLY A 155 -4.57 -7.90 0.77
N ASP A 156 -5.40 -8.67 0.05
CA ASP A 156 -6.30 -8.14 -0.98
C ASP A 156 -7.31 -7.14 -0.40
N ILE A 157 -7.89 -7.45 0.76
CA ILE A 157 -8.81 -6.56 1.49
C ILE A 157 -8.12 -5.23 1.83
N THR A 158 -6.90 -5.27 2.37
CA THR A 158 -6.14 -4.06 2.74
C THR A 158 -5.81 -3.21 1.52
N ILE A 159 -5.39 -3.84 0.42
CA ILE A 159 -5.11 -3.13 -0.85
C ILE A 159 -6.37 -2.47 -1.38
N ILE A 160 -7.49 -3.20 -1.39
CA ILE A 160 -8.77 -2.66 -1.86
C ILE A 160 -9.23 -1.51 -0.96
N ALA A 161 -9.11 -1.64 0.36
CA ALA A 161 -9.43 -0.57 1.30
C ALA A 161 -8.57 0.68 1.04
N ALA A 162 -7.27 0.52 0.85
CA ALA A 162 -6.35 1.63 0.58
C ALA A 162 -6.67 2.31 -0.76
N VAL A 163 -6.85 1.56 -1.84
CA VAL A 163 -7.12 2.12 -3.18
C VAL A 163 -8.48 2.78 -3.23
N SER A 164 -9.55 2.09 -2.79
CA SER A 164 -10.90 2.66 -2.82
C SER A 164 -11.05 3.83 -1.85
N GLY A 165 -10.41 3.77 -0.69
CA GLY A 165 -10.37 4.88 0.27
C GLY A 165 -9.64 6.09 -0.29
N LEU A 166 -8.45 5.92 -0.89
CA LEU A 166 -7.72 7.04 -1.50
C LEU A 166 -8.53 7.69 -2.63
N LEU A 167 -9.13 6.88 -3.50
CA LEU A 167 -10.00 7.37 -4.57
C LEU A 167 -11.21 8.14 -4.02
N GLY A 168 -11.90 7.60 -3.03
CA GLY A 168 -13.05 8.26 -2.41
C GLY A 168 -12.70 9.55 -1.70
N ALA A 169 -11.57 9.57 -0.99
CA ALA A 169 -11.07 10.77 -0.32
C ALA A 169 -10.83 11.90 -1.32
N LYS A 170 -10.26 11.57 -2.48
CA LYS A 170 -10.01 12.57 -3.53
C LYS A 170 -11.27 13.04 -4.24
N ILE A 171 -12.21 12.13 -4.49
CA ILE A 171 -13.52 12.47 -5.07
C ILE A 171 -14.27 13.43 -4.14
N PHE A 172 -14.33 13.13 -2.83
CA PHE A 172 -15.02 14.01 -1.89
C PHE A 172 -14.32 15.35 -1.72
N ASP A 173 -12.99 15.38 -1.65
CA ASP A 173 -12.23 16.64 -1.62
C ASP A 173 -12.55 17.53 -2.83
N SER A 174 -12.65 16.92 -4.02
CA SER A 174 -13.03 17.62 -5.25
C SER A 174 -14.47 18.13 -5.22
N LEU A 175 -15.38 17.44 -4.52
CA LEU A 175 -16.77 17.86 -4.35
C LEU A 175 -16.93 18.94 -3.27
N GLU A 176 -16.05 18.97 -2.28
CA GLU A 176 -16.01 20.02 -1.25
C GLU A 176 -15.41 21.32 -1.82
N HIS A 177 -14.49 21.21 -2.78
CA HIS A 177 -13.79 22.34 -3.41
C HIS A 177 -14.12 22.48 -4.90
N LEU A 178 -15.42 22.60 -5.23
CA LEU A 178 -15.89 22.70 -6.62
C LEU A 178 -15.32 23.91 -7.36
N ASP A 179 -15.13 25.04 -6.67
CA ASP A 179 -14.58 26.25 -7.29
C ASP A 179 -13.14 26.00 -7.79
N SER A 180 -12.29 25.40 -6.94
CA SER A 180 -10.93 24.99 -7.30
C SER A 180 -10.91 23.95 -8.43
N LEU A 181 -11.89 23.04 -8.44
CA LEU A 181 -12.02 22.02 -9.49
C LEU A 181 -12.41 22.61 -10.85
N VAL A 182 -13.22 23.67 -10.87
CA VAL A 182 -13.61 24.36 -12.11
C VAL A 182 -12.45 25.19 -12.66
N GLU A 183 -11.63 25.79 -11.79
CA GLU A 183 -10.47 26.59 -12.19
C GLU A 183 -9.30 25.75 -12.72
N ASP A 184 -8.94 24.65 -12.03
CA ASP A 184 -7.91 23.71 -12.49
C ASP A 184 -8.32 22.25 -12.20
N PRO A 185 -9.06 21.62 -13.14
CA PRO A 185 -9.54 20.25 -12.96
C PRO A 185 -8.41 19.23 -12.84
N ILE A 186 -7.34 19.41 -13.62
CA ILE A 186 -6.22 18.44 -13.67
C ILE A 186 -5.34 18.63 -12.43
N GLY A 187 -4.98 19.86 -12.09
CA GLY A 187 -4.19 20.14 -10.89
C GLY A 187 -4.90 19.75 -9.61
N THR A 188 -6.21 19.99 -9.51
CA THR A 188 -7.00 19.63 -8.32
C THR A 188 -7.11 18.11 -8.15
N ILE A 189 -7.34 17.35 -9.22
CA ILE A 189 -7.48 15.88 -9.13
C ILE A 189 -6.13 15.18 -8.87
N PHE A 190 -5.04 15.67 -9.47
CA PHE A 190 -3.73 15.04 -9.34
C PHE A 190 -2.86 15.64 -8.21
N SER A 191 -3.36 16.62 -7.47
CA SER A 191 -2.64 17.15 -6.32
C SER A 191 -2.58 16.10 -5.19
N PHE A 192 -1.41 16.02 -4.55
CA PHE A 192 -1.19 15.20 -3.35
C PHE A 192 -1.79 15.80 -2.07
N SER A 193 -2.39 16.99 -2.17
CA SER A 193 -3.11 17.67 -1.09
C SER A 193 -4.62 17.46 -1.26
N GLY A 194 -5.39 17.69 -0.19
CA GLY A 194 -6.85 17.58 -0.22
C GLY A 194 -7.32 16.12 -0.23
N LEU A 195 -7.40 15.51 0.95
CA LEU A 195 -7.95 14.17 1.15
C LEU A 195 -9.07 14.23 2.17
N ALA A 196 -10.31 14.17 1.70
CA ALA A 196 -11.47 14.21 2.58
C ALA A 196 -11.65 12.87 3.32
N PHE A 197 -11.61 12.93 4.66
CA PHE A 197 -11.71 11.73 5.51
C PHE A 197 -12.99 10.93 5.25
N TYR A 198 -14.14 11.61 5.13
CA TYR A 198 -15.43 10.95 4.91
C TYR A 198 -15.47 10.19 3.58
N GLY A 199 -14.91 10.76 2.51
CA GLY A 199 -14.79 10.08 1.22
C GLY A 199 -13.97 8.80 1.33
N GLY A 200 -12.86 8.85 2.06
CA GLY A 200 -12.02 7.67 2.29
C GLY A 200 -12.72 6.58 3.11
N LEU A 201 -13.43 6.96 4.16
CA LEU A 201 -14.18 6.02 5.00
C LEU A 201 -15.31 5.34 4.21
N ILE A 202 -16.11 6.11 3.48
CA ILE A 202 -17.28 5.60 2.75
C ILE A 202 -16.84 4.67 1.62
N PHE A 203 -15.95 5.12 0.74
CA PHE A 203 -15.52 4.31 -0.40
C PHE A 203 -14.63 3.14 0.01
N GLY A 204 -13.80 3.31 1.05
CA GLY A 204 -13.05 2.22 1.66
C GLY A 204 -13.97 1.11 2.17
N ALA A 205 -15.02 1.47 2.90
CA ALA A 205 -16.02 0.53 3.37
C ALA A 205 -16.77 -0.16 2.20
N ILE A 206 -17.23 0.61 1.21
CA ILE A 206 -17.91 0.07 0.02
C ILE A 206 -17.01 -0.92 -0.71
N GLY A 207 -15.74 -0.57 -0.95
CA GLY A 207 -14.78 -1.42 -1.65
C GLY A 207 -14.55 -2.75 -0.93
N VAL A 208 -14.33 -2.70 0.38
CA VAL A 208 -14.14 -3.90 1.22
C VAL A 208 -15.40 -4.76 1.27
N LEU A 209 -16.58 -4.16 1.44
CA LEU A 209 -17.85 -4.89 1.49
C LEU A 209 -18.18 -5.54 0.14
N TYR A 210 -17.93 -4.83 -0.97
CA TYR A 210 -18.08 -5.38 -2.31
C TYR A 210 -17.14 -6.56 -2.54
N PHE A 211 -15.86 -6.44 -2.14
CA PHE A 211 -14.90 -7.54 -2.24
C PHE A 211 -15.32 -8.74 -1.39
N ALA A 212 -15.77 -8.50 -0.15
CA ALA A 212 -16.25 -9.55 0.75
C ALA A 212 -17.46 -10.28 0.14
N TYR A 213 -18.43 -9.54 -0.40
CA TYR A 213 -19.59 -10.09 -1.10
C TYR A 213 -19.18 -10.96 -2.29
N ARG A 214 -18.29 -10.47 -3.16
CA ARG A 214 -17.79 -11.21 -4.33
C ARG A 214 -17.04 -12.47 -3.97
N ASN A 215 -16.36 -12.49 -2.81
CA ASN A 215 -15.62 -13.64 -2.31
C ASN A 215 -16.40 -14.46 -1.28
N LYS A 216 -17.73 -14.31 -1.20
CA LYS A 216 -18.63 -15.09 -0.32
C LYS A 216 -18.25 -15.03 1.17
N ILE A 217 -17.60 -13.95 1.61
CA ILE A 217 -17.36 -13.68 3.03
C ILE A 217 -18.64 -13.05 3.59
N PRO A 218 -19.26 -13.60 4.64
CA PRO A 218 -20.45 -13.00 5.25
C PRO A 218 -20.17 -11.57 5.73
N LEU A 219 -20.92 -10.59 5.21
CA LEU A 219 -20.64 -9.16 5.43
C LEU A 219 -20.66 -8.78 6.91
N LEU A 220 -21.61 -9.32 7.69
CA LEU A 220 -21.68 -9.08 9.14
C LEU A 220 -20.40 -9.51 9.86
N HIS A 221 -19.83 -10.65 9.47
CA HIS A 221 -18.59 -11.16 10.05
C HIS A 221 -17.38 -10.37 9.58
N MET A 222 -17.42 -9.82 8.36
CA MET A 222 -16.37 -8.92 7.86
C MET A 222 -16.36 -7.60 8.62
N VAL A 223 -17.51 -6.95 8.79
CA VAL A 223 -17.64 -5.68 9.53
C VAL A 223 -17.23 -5.87 11.00
N ASP A 224 -17.71 -6.94 11.65
CA ASP A 224 -17.36 -7.26 13.03
C ASP A 224 -15.86 -7.56 13.19
N ALA A 225 -15.23 -8.21 12.19
CA ALA A 225 -13.78 -8.42 12.18
C ALA A 225 -12.98 -7.13 11.93
N ALA A 226 -13.53 -6.18 11.17
CA ALA A 226 -12.90 -4.91 10.86
C ALA A 226 -12.97 -3.89 12.01
N ALA A 227 -14.04 -3.92 12.81
CA ALA A 227 -14.27 -2.96 13.90
C ALA A 227 -13.06 -2.73 14.83
N PRO A 228 -12.41 -3.76 15.42
CA PRO A 228 -11.23 -3.54 16.26
C PRO A 228 -10.02 -3.03 15.47
N GLY A 229 -9.90 -3.40 14.19
CA GLY A 229 -8.85 -2.90 13.31
C GLY A 229 -9.00 -1.41 13.02
N LEU A 230 -10.23 -0.94 12.80
CA LEU A 230 -10.54 0.48 12.55
C LEU A 230 -10.23 1.35 13.78
N ILE A 231 -10.62 0.90 14.98
CA ILE A 231 -10.33 1.63 16.23
C ILE A 231 -8.81 1.74 16.45
N LEU A 232 -8.08 0.64 16.25
CA LEU A 232 -6.62 0.63 16.38
C LEU A 232 -5.95 1.52 15.34
N ALA A 233 -6.39 1.46 14.08
CA ALA A 233 -5.86 2.29 13.00
C ALA A 233 -6.09 3.78 13.27
N TYR A 234 -7.29 4.16 13.76
CA TYR A 234 -7.59 5.53 14.15
C TYR A 234 -6.70 6.01 15.30
N GLY A 235 -6.48 5.18 16.32
CA GLY A 235 -5.58 5.49 17.42
C GLY A 235 -4.14 5.72 16.95
N ILE A 236 -3.62 4.84 16.09
CA ILE A 236 -2.28 4.99 15.49
C ILE A 236 -2.21 6.26 14.63
N GLY A 237 -3.26 6.57 13.87
CA GLY A 237 -3.36 7.81 13.09
C GLY A 237 -3.25 9.06 13.96
N ARG A 238 -3.97 9.11 15.09
CA ARG A 238 -3.89 10.22 16.05
C ARG A 238 -2.52 10.34 16.71
N ILE A 239 -1.85 9.22 17.01
CA ILE A 239 -0.44 9.25 17.44
C ILE A 239 0.44 9.79 16.31
N GLY A 240 0.16 9.46 15.06
CA GLY A 240 0.82 10.02 13.88
C GLY A 240 0.76 11.55 13.83
N CYS A 241 -0.44 12.13 13.97
CA CYS A 241 -0.63 13.58 14.04
C CYS A 241 0.19 14.19 15.19
N HIS A 242 0.15 13.55 16.38
CA HIS A 242 0.89 13.99 17.56
C HIS A 242 2.42 13.97 17.37
N VAL A 243 2.95 12.93 16.74
CA VAL A 243 4.40 12.83 16.48
C VAL A 243 4.82 13.84 15.42
N ALA A 244 4.02 14.01 14.37
CA ALA A 244 4.41 14.75 13.17
C ALA A 244 4.51 16.27 13.34
N GLY A 245 3.84 16.88 14.33
CA GLY A 245 3.83 18.35 14.41
C GLY A 245 2.59 19.02 13.85
N ASP A 246 1.66 18.22 13.32
CA ASP A 246 0.71 18.62 12.28
C ASP A 246 -0.30 19.70 12.72
N GLY A 247 -0.62 19.80 14.01
CA GLY A 247 -1.52 20.84 14.52
C GLY A 247 -2.97 20.40 14.70
N ASP A 248 -3.34 19.19 14.30
CA ASP A 248 -4.67 18.58 14.49
C ASP A 248 -4.99 18.21 15.96
N TRP A 249 -4.83 19.18 16.86
CA TRP A 249 -5.07 19.08 18.30
C TRP A 249 -6.55 19.29 18.66
N GLY A 250 -7.43 18.48 18.06
CA GLY A 250 -8.87 18.49 18.33
C GLY A 250 -9.69 18.22 17.10
#